data_AF-A0A532UL86-F1
#
_entry.id   AF-A0A532UL86-F1
#
_cell.length_a   1.000
_cell.length_b   1.000
_cell.length_c   1.000
_cell.angle_alpha   90.00
_cell.angle_beta   90.00
_cell.angle_gamma   90.00
#
_symmetry.space_group_name_H-M   'P 1'
#
loop_
_entity.id
_entity.type
_entity.pdbx_description
1 polymer ?
#
loop_
_entity_poly.entity_id
_entity_poly.type
_entity_poly.pdbx_seq_one_letter_code
_entity_poly.pdbx_strand_id
1 'polypeptide(L)'
;MNSEYHIQLNRLKESFDSANEISVAADAIQKCIPCGELNILDVGIGEGKAAIQLIGRLSRMGYAPRLTGIDIYVPPSLYEKSTHNIKLCEIDFASYPLTEKFDVVVATQSLYYLGSPELALRKLASHTRREGILLVTMWSNRCELYQLHERFCADPDRRKVAVQHAARMLREIDNYATVEVVTTVGKVDFTYWQESEETCLSAFRVLARAESADDPDLSEYAKFRELITVLPLCGKRENGTIISWWDRKRGGNCISPMR
;
A
#
# COMPACT_ATOMS: atom_id res chain seq x y z
N MET A 1 -16.97 -5.66 -1.46
CA MET A 1 -16.32 -5.55 -2.78
C MET A 1 -16.81 -6.70 -3.65
N ASN A 2 -17.25 -6.45 -4.89
CA ASN A 2 -17.81 -7.50 -5.76
C ASN A 2 -16.71 -8.50 -6.18
N SER A 3 -17.03 -9.80 -6.26
CA SER A 3 -16.11 -10.85 -6.72
C SER A 3 -15.49 -10.53 -8.09
N GLU A 4 -16.23 -9.79 -8.92
CA GLU A 4 -15.75 -9.32 -10.22
C GLU A 4 -14.56 -8.36 -10.14
N TYR A 5 -14.53 -7.44 -9.17
CA TYR A 5 -13.39 -6.52 -9.01
C TYR A 5 -12.11 -7.28 -8.68
N HIS A 6 -12.21 -8.35 -7.87
CA HIS A 6 -11.05 -9.21 -7.57
C HIS A 6 -10.53 -9.92 -8.82
N ILE A 7 -11.42 -10.39 -9.70
CA ILE A 7 -11.03 -10.99 -10.98
C ILE A 7 -10.30 -9.95 -11.84
N GLN A 8 -10.85 -8.74 -11.97
CA GLN A 8 -10.25 -7.65 -12.74
C GLN A 8 -8.89 -7.23 -12.17
N LEU A 9 -8.77 -7.13 -10.85
CA LEU A 9 -7.51 -6.82 -10.17
C LEU A 9 -6.46 -7.91 -10.37
N ASN A 10 -6.86 -9.19 -10.34
CA ASN A 10 -5.94 -10.29 -10.58
C ASN A 10 -5.46 -10.31 -12.02
N ARG A 11 -6.35 -10.08 -12.99
CA ARG A 11 -5.97 -9.91 -14.40
C ARG A 11 -5.03 -8.72 -14.63
N LEU A 12 -5.27 -7.59 -13.95
CA LEU A 12 -4.33 -6.47 -13.97
C LEU A 12 -2.95 -6.90 -13.43
N LYS A 13 -2.92 -7.60 -12.29
CA LYS A 13 -1.67 -8.05 -11.66
C LYS A 13 -0.88 -9.06 -12.49
N GLU A 14 -1.52 -9.83 -13.37
CA GLU A 14 -0.83 -10.72 -14.33
C GLU A 14 0.09 -9.96 -15.28
N SER A 15 -0.20 -8.68 -15.55
CA SER A 15 0.68 -7.83 -16.36
C SER A 15 1.89 -7.27 -15.60
N PHE A 16 2.04 -7.55 -14.31
CA PHE A 16 3.12 -7.00 -13.48
C PHE A 16 4.22 -8.04 -13.24
N ASP A 17 5.47 -7.58 -13.24
CA ASP A 17 6.55 -8.35 -12.62
C ASP A 17 6.55 -8.20 -11.09
N SER A 18 7.24 -9.12 -10.41
CA SER A 18 7.50 -8.98 -8.98
C SER A 18 8.45 -7.81 -8.73
N ALA A 19 8.07 -6.87 -7.88
CA ALA A 19 8.99 -5.89 -7.34
C ALA A 19 9.50 -6.35 -5.95
N ASN A 20 10.49 -5.65 -5.43
CA ASN A 20 11.22 -5.99 -4.22
C ASN A 20 10.72 -5.23 -2.97
N GLU A 21 9.47 -4.79 -2.93
CA GLU A 21 8.92 -3.99 -1.82
C GLU A 21 9.00 -4.73 -0.48
N ILE A 22 8.81 -6.05 -0.49
CA ILE A 22 8.95 -6.90 0.70
C ILE A 22 10.38 -6.89 1.26
N SER A 23 11.38 -6.81 0.38
CA SER A 23 12.77 -6.71 0.82
C SER A 23 13.02 -5.35 1.47
N VAL A 24 12.57 -4.26 0.84
CA VAL A 24 12.68 -2.90 1.41
C VAL A 24 12.02 -2.82 2.78
N ALA A 25 10.81 -3.36 2.94
CA ALA A 25 10.10 -3.39 4.22
C ALA A 25 10.88 -4.18 5.29
N ALA A 26 11.33 -5.39 4.98
CA ALA A 26 12.07 -6.23 5.93
C ALA A 26 13.42 -5.61 6.34
N ASP A 27 14.15 -5.05 5.38
CA ASP A 27 15.45 -4.43 5.62
C ASP A 27 15.29 -3.15 6.47
N ALA A 28 14.21 -2.39 6.25
CA ALA A 28 13.86 -1.24 7.08
C ALA A 28 13.52 -1.65 8.53
N ILE A 29 12.73 -2.72 8.71
CA ILE A 29 12.42 -3.27 10.04
C ILE A 29 13.70 -3.73 10.73
N GLN A 30 14.58 -4.44 10.04
CA GLN A 30 15.86 -4.91 10.60
C GLN A 30 16.76 -3.77 11.07
N LYS A 31 16.81 -2.69 10.29
CA LYS A 31 17.61 -1.51 10.60
C LYS A 31 17.07 -0.74 11.83
N CYS A 32 15.75 -0.74 12.02
CA CYS A 32 15.09 0.13 13.00
C CYS A 32 14.67 -0.59 14.30
N ILE A 33 14.36 -1.88 14.24
CA ILE A 33 13.77 -2.63 15.35
C ILE A 33 14.67 -3.81 15.71
N PRO A 34 15.13 -3.92 16.98
CA PRO A 34 15.91 -5.07 17.43
C PRO A 34 15.17 -6.39 17.17
N CYS A 35 15.94 -7.44 16.91
CA CYS A 35 15.41 -8.79 16.71
C CYS A 35 14.64 -9.27 17.95
N GLY A 36 13.47 -9.91 17.76
CA GLY A 36 12.61 -10.38 18.84
C GLY A 36 11.16 -10.57 18.42
N GLU A 37 10.24 -10.53 19.40
CA GLU A 37 8.80 -10.48 19.13
C GLU A 37 8.42 -9.18 18.42
N LEU A 38 7.49 -9.27 17.48
CA LEU A 38 7.16 -8.13 16.63
C LEU A 38 5.67 -8.16 16.24
N ASN A 39 4.90 -7.23 16.77
CA ASN A 39 3.47 -7.08 16.48
C ASN A 39 3.30 -6.19 15.25
N ILE A 40 2.71 -6.75 14.20
CA ILE A 40 2.51 -6.13 12.90
C ILE A 40 1.02 -5.86 12.72
N LEU A 41 0.67 -4.65 12.33
CA LEU A 41 -0.64 -4.32 11.75
C LEU A 41 -0.48 -4.15 10.25
N ASP A 42 -1.23 -4.90 9.45
CA ASP A 42 -1.34 -4.68 7.99
C ASP A 42 -2.74 -4.18 7.65
N VAL A 43 -2.83 -2.96 7.13
CA VAL A 43 -4.08 -2.27 6.79
C VAL A 43 -4.35 -2.36 5.30
N GLY A 44 -5.49 -2.94 4.94
CA GLY A 44 -5.81 -3.33 3.56
C GLY A 44 -5.05 -4.59 3.15
N ILE A 45 -5.10 -5.64 3.99
CA ILE A 45 -4.31 -6.87 3.81
C ILE A 45 -4.69 -7.64 2.53
N GLY A 46 -5.92 -7.48 2.02
CA GLY A 46 -6.44 -8.18 0.84
C GLY A 46 -6.24 -9.70 0.92
N GLU A 47 -5.54 -10.26 -0.07
CA GLU A 47 -5.22 -11.69 -0.13
C GLU A 47 -4.06 -12.13 0.78
N GLY A 48 -3.44 -11.21 1.54
CA GLY A 48 -2.36 -11.50 2.48
C GLY A 48 -1.02 -11.89 1.85
N LYS A 49 -0.88 -11.91 0.52
CA LYS A 49 0.35 -12.33 -0.18
C LYS A 49 1.58 -11.56 0.31
N ALA A 50 1.51 -10.22 0.34
CA ALA A 50 2.61 -9.36 0.80
C ALA A 50 2.92 -9.57 2.29
N ALA A 51 1.89 -9.60 3.13
CA ALA A 51 2.01 -9.80 4.57
C ALA A 51 2.69 -11.14 4.92
N ILE A 52 2.24 -12.23 4.28
CA ILE A 52 2.79 -13.58 4.51
C ILE A 52 4.25 -13.65 4.04
N GLN A 53 4.59 -13.05 2.89
CA GLN A 53 5.98 -12.99 2.42
C GLN A 53 6.87 -12.18 3.38
N LEU A 54 6.37 -11.06 3.91
CA LEU A 54 7.08 -10.26 4.90
C LEU A 54 7.31 -11.06 6.19
N ILE A 55 6.28 -11.72 6.73
CA ILE A 55 6.39 -12.62 7.89
C ILE A 55 7.46 -13.69 7.65
N GLY A 56 7.37 -14.42 6.53
CA GLY A 56 8.32 -15.49 6.22
C GLY A 56 9.77 -15.00 6.05
N ARG A 57 9.97 -13.75 5.61
CA ARG A 57 11.30 -13.12 5.56
C ARG A 57 11.78 -12.72 6.96
N LEU A 58 10.95 -12.04 7.74
CA LEU A 58 11.29 -11.62 9.10
C LEU A 58 11.60 -12.83 10.01
N SER A 59 10.82 -13.92 9.92
CA SER A 59 11.09 -15.15 10.68
C SER A 59 12.47 -15.74 10.36
N ARG A 60 12.89 -15.72 9.08
CA ARG A 60 14.24 -16.16 8.68
C ARG A 60 15.36 -15.22 9.18
N MET A 61 15.02 -13.99 9.53
CA MET A 61 15.94 -13.01 10.11
C MET A 61 15.97 -13.07 11.65
N GLY A 62 15.25 -14.02 12.26
CA GLY A 62 15.23 -14.26 13.71
C GLY A 62 14.09 -13.58 14.47
N TYR A 63 13.16 -12.91 13.78
CA TYR A 63 11.99 -12.32 14.41
C TYR A 63 10.92 -13.37 14.74
N ALA A 64 10.07 -13.06 15.71
CA ALA A 64 8.84 -13.79 16.00
C ALA A 64 7.61 -12.90 15.68
N PRO A 65 7.26 -12.75 14.39
CA PRO A 65 6.20 -11.85 13.97
C PRO A 65 4.80 -12.38 14.32
N ARG A 66 3.96 -11.48 14.85
CA ARG A 66 2.52 -11.66 15.07
C ARG A 66 1.78 -10.63 14.24
N LEU A 67 0.89 -11.07 13.36
CA LEU A 67 0.19 -10.22 12.40
C LEU A 67 -1.27 -10.03 12.82
N THR A 68 -1.71 -8.78 12.81
CA THR A 68 -3.11 -8.39 12.71
C THR A 68 -3.35 -7.82 11.32
N GLY A 69 -4.13 -8.51 10.48
CA GLY A 69 -4.53 -8.07 9.16
C GLY A 69 -5.93 -7.49 9.17
N ILE A 70 -6.11 -6.30 8.57
CA ILE A 70 -7.40 -5.62 8.48
C ILE A 70 -7.77 -5.41 7.01
N ASP A 71 -9.00 -5.73 6.65
CA ASP A 71 -9.58 -5.34 5.37
C ASP A 71 -11.11 -5.23 5.51
N ILE A 72 -11.77 -4.53 4.59
CA ILE A 72 -13.24 -4.55 4.49
C ILE A 72 -13.76 -5.90 3.97
N TYR A 73 -12.88 -6.68 3.34
CA TYR A 73 -13.17 -8.05 2.91
C TYR A 73 -11.93 -8.92 3.04
N VAL A 74 -12.04 -10.01 3.82
CA VAL A 74 -10.96 -10.98 3.97
C VAL A 74 -11.36 -12.28 3.27
N PRO A 75 -10.64 -12.70 2.21
CA PRO A 75 -11.04 -13.88 1.46
C PRO A 75 -10.93 -15.16 2.32
N PRO A 76 -11.86 -16.13 2.18
CA PRO A 76 -11.84 -17.39 2.94
C PRO A 76 -10.49 -18.12 2.90
N SER A 77 -9.84 -18.13 1.73
CA SER A 77 -8.52 -18.75 1.54
C SER A 77 -7.40 -18.16 2.40
N LEU A 78 -7.57 -16.94 2.94
CA LEU A 78 -6.61 -16.35 3.87
C LEU A 78 -6.87 -16.82 5.31
N TYR A 79 -8.13 -17.03 5.70
CA TYR A 79 -8.46 -17.66 6.99
C TYR A 79 -7.94 -19.08 7.09
N GLU A 80 -8.03 -19.87 6.01
CA GLU A 80 -7.49 -21.24 5.95
C GLU A 80 -5.95 -21.29 6.14
N LYS A 81 -5.26 -20.23 5.75
CA LYS A 81 -3.80 -20.08 5.92
C LYS A 81 -3.43 -19.42 7.25
N SER A 82 -4.40 -18.91 8.00
CA SER A 82 -4.13 -18.22 9.26
C SER A 82 -3.66 -19.23 10.32
N THR A 83 -2.57 -18.87 10.97
CA THR A 83 -1.96 -19.61 12.07
C THR A 83 -2.24 -18.88 13.38
N HIS A 84 -1.87 -19.45 14.53
CA HIS A 84 -2.08 -18.82 15.84
C HIS A 84 -1.42 -17.44 16.01
N ASN A 85 -0.46 -17.08 15.15
CA ASN A 85 0.20 -15.78 15.10
C ASN A 85 -0.38 -14.82 14.03
N ILE A 86 -1.50 -15.16 13.39
CA ILE A 86 -2.21 -14.32 12.44
C ILE A 86 -3.65 -14.12 12.92
N LYS A 87 -4.00 -12.87 13.23
CA LYS A 87 -5.36 -12.42 13.51
C LYS A 87 -5.86 -11.66 12.28
N LEU A 88 -7.05 -12.01 11.79
CA LEU A 88 -7.69 -11.32 10.67
C LEU A 88 -8.96 -10.64 11.16
N CYS A 89 -9.15 -9.39 10.75
CA CYS A 89 -10.31 -8.58 11.11
C CYS A 89 -10.96 -8.07 9.84
N GLU A 90 -12.19 -8.52 9.56
CA GLU A 90 -13.01 -7.94 8.50
C GLU A 90 -13.73 -6.69 9.06
N ILE A 91 -13.10 -5.52 8.89
CA ILE A 91 -13.57 -4.24 9.40
C ILE A 91 -12.99 -3.09 8.57
N ASP A 92 -13.78 -2.04 8.37
CA ASP A 92 -13.28 -0.78 7.80
C ASP A 92 -12.21 -0.18 8.73
N PHE A 93 -11.03 0.11 8.17
CA PHE A 93 -9.95 0.74 8.90
C PHE A 93 -10.36 2.08 9.50
N ALA A 94 -11.26 2.86 8.87
CA ALA A 94 -11.78 4.10 9.45
C ALA A 94 -12.50 3.85 10.79
N SER A 95 -13.12 2.67 10.95
CA SER A 95 -13.83 2.25 12.16
C SER A 95 -13.00 1.40 13.13
N TYR A 96 -11.82 0.91 12.72
CA TYR A 96 -10.95 0.12 13.59
C TYR A 96 -10.48 0.93 14.81
N PRO A 97 -10.68 0.45 16.06
CA PRO A 97 -10.44 1.26 17.25
C PRO A 97 -8.96 1.34 17.63
N LEU A 98 -8.54 2.47 18.20
CA LEU A 98 -7.19 2.68 18.70
C LEU A 98 -6.98 2.07 20.09
N THR A 99 -7.10 0.73 20.19
CA THR A 99 -6.93 0.01 21.47
C THR A 99 -5.52 -0.51 21.70
N GLU A 100 -4.76 -0.72 20.63
CA GLU A 100 -3.42 -1.30 20.65
C GLU A 100 -2.45 -0.50 19.77
N LYS A 101 -1.16 -0.58 20.12
CA LYS A 101 -0.05 0.00 19.35
C LYS A 101 0.83 -1.12 18.83
N PHE A 102 1.33 -0.98 17.62
CA PHE A 102 2.09 -2.00 16.91
C PHE A 102 3.55 -1.59 16.75
N ASP A 103 4.44 -2.58 16.75
CA ASP A 103 5.85 -2.42 16.42
C ASP A 103 6.02 -1.96 14.98
N VAL A 104 5.21 -2.54 14.09
CA VAL A 104 5.18 -2.23 12.66
C VAL A 104 3.73 -2.00 12.23
N VAL A 105 3.49 -0.88 11.56
CA VAL A 105 2.23 -0.64 10.84
C VAL A 105 2.55 -0.60 9.35
N VAL A 106 1.80 -1.36 8.56
CA VAL A 106 1.98 -1.50 7.11
C VAL A 106 0.69 -1.11 6.39
N ALA A 107 0.84 -0.39 5.28
CA ALA A 107 -0.23 -0.16 4.30
C ALA A 107 0.35 -0.32 2.89
N THR A 108 0.22 -1.52 2.31
CA THR A 108 0.79 -1.85 1.00
C THR A 108 -0.25 -1.70 -0.10
N GLN A 109 -0.09 -0.68 -0.95
CA GLN A 109 -0.99 -0.35 -2.05
C GLN A 109 -2.44 -0.12 -1.60
N SER A 110 -2.66 0.18 -0.31
CA SER A 110 -3.99 0.26 0.30
C SER A 110 -4.43 1.67 0.66
N LEU A 111 -3.49 2.63 0.86
CA LEU A 111 -3.82 4.01 1.27
C LEU A 111 -4.85 4.69 0.36
N TYR A 112 -4.85 4.29 -0.91
CA TYR A 112 -5.82 4.63 -1.95
C TYR A 112 -7.29 4.41 -1.58
N TYR A 113 -7.58 3.46 -0.69
CA TYR A 113 -8.93 3.00 -0.35
C TYR A 113 -9.36 3.43 1.06
N LEU A 114 -8.51 4.16 1.80
CA LEU A 114 -8.73 4.50 3.21
C LEU A 114 -9.40 5.87 3.41
N GLY A 115 -10.09 6.38 2.38
CA GLY A 115 -10.71 7.72 2.39
C GLY A 115 -9.67 8.84 2.22
N SER A 116 -9.73 9.87 3.07
CA SER A 116 -8.77 10.98 3.05
C SER A 116 -7.35 10.48 3.37
N PRO A 117 -6.38 10.63 2.46
CA PRO A 117 -5.01 10.16 2.67
C PRO A 117 -4.36 10.76 3.92
N GLU A 118 -4.63 12.03 4.22
CA GLU A 118 -4.10 12.68 5.43
C GLU A 118 -4.69 12.06 6.70
N LEU A 119 -6.01 11.87 6.77
CA LEU A 119 -6.67 11.26 7.93
C LEU A 119 -6.22 9.81 8.12
N ALA A 120 -6.10 9.05 7.03
CA ALA A 120 -5.60 7.69 7.04
C ALA A 120 -4.14 7.62 7.53
N LEU A 121 -3.25 8.49 7.04
CA LEU A 121 -1.86 8.58 7.51
C LEU A 121 -1.77 8.94 9.00
N ARG A 122 -2.57 9.91 9.47
CA ARG A 122 -2.66 10.24 10.91
C ARG A 122 -3.08 9.03 11.73
N LYS A 123 -4.07 8.27 11.26
CA LYS A 123 -4.54 7.07 11.96
C LYS A 123 -3.49 5.95 11.97
N LEU A 124 -2.85 5.68 10.82
CA LEU A 124 -1.76 4.71 10.71
C LEU A 124 -0.59 5.04 11.65
N ALA A 125 -0.17 6.31 11.66
CA ALA A 125 0.84 6.81 12.59
C ALA A 125 0.38 6.63 14.05
N SER A 126 -0.89 6.90 14.35
CA SER A 126 -1.42 6.71 15.70
C SER A 126 -1.37 5.25 16.15
N HIS A 127 -1.52 4.26 15.27
CA HIS A 127 -1.39 2.84 15.61
C HIS A 127 0.06 2.39 15.76
N THR A 128 1.03 3.19 15.32
CA THR A 128 2.45 2.87 15.46
C THR A 128 2.91 3.23 16.87
N ARG A 129 3.53 2.29 17.58
CA ARG A 129 4.08 2.59 18.92
C ARG A 129 5.26 3.56 18.81
N ARG A 130 5.63 4.20 19.92
CA ARG A 130 6.89 4.93 20.01
C ARG A 130 8.05 3.96 19.75
N GLU A 131 9.00 4.34 18.89
CA GLU A 131 10.09 3.48 18.40
C GLU A 131 9.65 2.35 17.45
N GLY A 132 8.37 2.30 17.09
CA GLY A 132 7.90 1.50 15.97
C GLY A 132 8.18 2.15 14.62
N ILE A 133 7.78 1.45 13.57
CA ILE A 133 7.96 1.86 12.18
C ILE A 133 6.62 1.80 11.44
N LEU A 134 6.35 2.86 10.67
CA LEU A 134 5.24 2.93 9.72
C LEU A 134 5.79 2.76 8.31
N LEU A 135 5.24 1.80 7.58
CA LEU A 135 5.59 1.47 6.21
C LEU A 135 4.37 1.66 5.30
N VAL A 136 4.47 2.58 4.34
CA VAL A 136 3.40 2.82 3.36
C VAL A 136 3.96 2.65 1.96
N THR A 137 3.45 1.69 1.21
CA THR A 137 3.92 1.43 -0.16
C THR A 137 2.85 1.82 -1.16
N MET A 138 3.19 2.63 -2.15
CA MET A 138 2.25 3.08 -3.18
C MET A 138 2.97 3.53 -4.45
N TRP A 139 2.24 3.89 -5.51
CA TRP A 139 2.86 4.38 -6.75
C TRP A 139 3.58 5.70 -6.55
N SER A 140 4.73 5.83 -7.21
CA SER A 140 5.40 7.11 -7.41
C SER A 140 4.73 7.92 -8.53
N ASN A 141 5.00 9.23 -8.56
CA ASN A 141 4.64 10.08 -9.70
C ASN A 141 5.42 9.75 -11.00
N ARG A 142 6.40 8.84 -10.93
CA ARG A 142 7.15 8.30 -12.07
C ARG A 142 6.65 6.93 -12.53
N CYS A 143 5.63 6.38 -11.88
CA CYS A 143 4.98 5.16 -12.29
C CYS A 143 4.09 5.42 -13.51
N GLU A 144 4.22 4.62 -14.56
CA GLU A 144 3.39 4.78 -15.77
C GLU A 144 1.91 4.55 -15.48
N LEU A 145 1.57 3.68 -14.51
CA LEU A 145 0.17 3.48 -14.07
C LEU A 145 -0.41 4.73 -13.41
N TYR A 146 0.41 5.44 -12.64
CA TYR A 146 0.01 6.70 -12.01
C TYR A 146 -0.19 7.78 -13.07
N GLN A 147 0.76 7.93 -13.99
CA GLN A 147 0.69 8.91 -15.06
C GLN A 147 -0.46 8.64 -16.04
N LEU A 148 -0.71 7.37 -16.35
CA LEU A 148 -1.85 6.97 -17.18
C LEU A 148 -3.16 7.37 -16.51
N HIS A 149 -3.33 7.06 -15.22
CA HIS A 149 -4.48 7.49 -14.44
C HIS A 149 -4.73 9.00 -14.50
N GLU A 150 -3.70 9.81 -14.22
CA GLU A 150 -3.81 11.28 -14.27
C GLU A 150 -4.17 11.81 -15.66
N ARG A 151 -3.84 11.07 -16.73
CA ARG A 151 -4.15 11.48 -18.10
C ARG A 151 -5.58 11.16 -18.50
N PHE A 152 -6.15 10.02 -18.08
CA PHE A 152 -7.50 9.64 -18.48
C PHE A 152 -8.58 10.13 -17.51
N CYS A 153 -8.31 10.16 -16.20
CA CYS A 153 -9.29 10.54 -15.19
C CYS A 153 -9.62 12.03 -15.26
N ALA A 154 -10.88 12.36 -15.55
CA ALA A 154 -11.33 13.75 -15.67
C ALA A 154 -11.63 14.38 -14.32
N ASP A 155 -12.00 13.57 -13.33
CA ASP A 155 -12.46 14.02 -12.02
C ASP A 155 -11.28 14.31 -11.06
N PRO A 156 -11.11 15.56 -10.62
CA PRO A 156 -10.07 15.94 -9.65
C PRO A 156 -10.17 15.19 -8.32
N ASP A 157 -11.38 14.84 -7.88
CA ASP A 157 -11.62 14.19 -6.58
C ASP A 157 -11.23 12.70 -6.61
N ARG A 158 -11.14 12.11 -7.81
CA ARG A 158 -10.64 10.75 -8.02
C ARG A 158 -9.12 10.67 -8.22
N ARG A 159 -8.41 11.81 -8.22
CA ARG A 159 -6.95 11.82 -8.42
C ARG A 159 -6.22 11.04 -7.34
N LYS A 160 -5.19 10.31 -7.76
CA LYS A 160 -4.41 9.46 -6.87
C LYS A 160 -3.32 10.27 -6.17
N VAL A 161 -3.07 9.93 -4.91
CA VAL A 161 -1.90 10.44 -4.19
C VAL A 161 -0.66 9.62 -4.56
N ALA A 162 0.38 10.30 -5.04
CA ALA A 162 1.68 9.68 -5.22
C ALA A 162 2.44 9.55 -3.89
N VAL A 163 3.35 8.58 -3.80
CA VAL A 163 4.18 8.34 -2.60
C VAL A 163 4.92 9.59 -2.13
N GLN A 164 5.40 10.45 -3.04
CA GLN A 164 6.11 11.67 -2.68
C GLN A 164 5.20 12.66 -1.94
N HIS A 165 3.92 12.71 -2.29
CA HIS A 165 2.95 13.58 -1.67
C HIS A 165 2.53 13.04 -0.29
N ALA A 166 2.25 11.74 -0.19
CA ALA A 166 2.00 11.07 1.10
C ALA A 166 3.18 11.21 2.07
N ALA A 167 4.43 11.11 1.58
CA ALA A 167 5.62 11.31 2.40
C ALA A 167 5.75 12.75 2.91
N ARG A 168 5.30 13.75 2.14
CA ARG A 168 5.25 15.14 2.60
C ARG A 168 4.21 15.33 3.70
N MET A 169 2.99 14.82 3.49
CA MET A 169 1.93 14.83 4.50
C MET A 169 2.41 14.19 5.81
N LEU A 170 3.08 13.04 5.73
CA LEU A 170 3.55 12.33 6.92
C LEU A 170 4.60 13.12 7.73
N ARG A 171 5.47 13.88 7.05
CA ARG A 171 6.43 14.78 7.72
C ARG A 171 5.75 15.92 8.47
N GLU A 172 4.61 16.38 7.98
CA GLU A 172 3.81 17.44 8.61
C GLU A 172 2.95 16.91 9.77
N ILE A 173 2.54 15.63 9.70
CA ILE A 173 1.77 14.95 10.75
C ILE A 173 2.63 14.69 11.99
N ASP A 174 3.85 14.18 11.79
CA ASP A 174 4.74 13.75 12.87
C ASP A 174 6.09 14.46 12.76
N ASN A 175 6.17 15.67 13.33
CA ASN A 175 7.37 16.53 13.32
C ASN A 175 8.62 15.84 13.90
N TYR A 176 8.47 14.73 14.62
CA TYR A 176 9.55 14.00 15.25
C TYR A 176 9.98 12.73 14.50
N ALA A 177 9.20 12.29 13.51
CA ALA A 177 9.53 11.14 12.71
C ALA A 177 10.58 11.47 11.64
N THR A 178 11.54 10.57 11.45
CA THR A 178 12.33 10.55 10.21
C THR A 178 11.50 9.87 9.15
N VAL A 179 11.32 10.53 7.99
CA VAL A 179 10.54 10.01 6.86
C VAL A 179 11.44 9.89 5.63
N GLU A 180 11.73 8.65 5.25
CA GLU A 180 12.48 8.27 4.05
C GLU A 180 11.52 7.69 2.99
N VAL A 181 11.87 7.82 1.71
CA VAL A 181 11.18 7.13 0.62
C VAL A 181 12.20 6.31 -0.15
N VAL A 182 12.00 5.00 -0.20
CA VAL A 182 12.80 4.08 -1.00
C VAL A 182 11.98 3.63 -2.19
N THR A 183 12.49 3.85 -3.40
CA THR A 183 11.80 3.46 -4.64
C THR A 183 12.19 2.07 -5.09
N THR A 184 11.22 1.32 -5.58
CA THR A 184 11.39 0.02 -6.21
C THR A 184 10.85 0.08 -7.63
N VAL A 185 11.58 -0.53 -8.58
CA VAL A 185 11.24 -0.48 -9.99
C VAL A 185 10.91 -1.88 -10.46
N GLY A 186 9.67 -2.06 -10.89
CA GLY A 186 9.22 -3.19 -11.69
C GLY A 186 8.76 -2.73 -13.07
N LYS A 187 8.04 -3.61 -13.74
CA LYS A 187 7.51 -3.47 -15.08
C LYS A 187 6.02 -3.76 -15.10
N VAL A 188 5.37 -3.19 -16.11
CA VAL A 188 4.03 -3.54 -16.55
C VAL A 188 4.09 -3.90 -18.03
N ASP A 189 3.47 -5.02 -18.42
CA ASP A 189 3.32 -5.44 -19.80
C ASP A 189 2.02 -4.86 -20.38
N PHE A 190 2.15 -3.80 -21.18
CA PHE A 190 1.01 -3.18 -21.86
C PHE A 190 0.61 -3.93 -23.12
N THR A 191 1.45 -4.84 -23.64
CA THR A 191 1.09 -5.72 -24.77
C THR A 191 -0.17 -6.49 -24.42
N TYR A 192 -0.22 -7.05 -23.21
CA TYR A 192 -1.38 -7.80 -22.72
C TYR A 192 -2.68 -6.97 -22.71
N TRP A 193 -2.57 -5.66 -22.49
CA TRP A 193 -3.71 -4.75 -22.50
C TRP A 193 -4.09 -4.31 -23.92
N GLN A 194 -3.11 -4.17 -24.81
CA GLN A 194 -3.33 -3.81 -26.22
C GLN A 194 -4.00 -4.96 -26.99
N GLU A 195 -3.62 -6.21 -26.71
CA GLU A 195 -4.06 -7.41 -27.43
C GLU A 195 -5.40 -7.99 -26.93
N SER A 196 -5.84 -7.64 -25.72
CA SER A 196 -7.06 -8.19 -25.11
C SER A 196 -7.97 -7.07 -24.61
N GLU A 197 -9.13 -6.90 -25.27
CA GLU A 197 -10.16 -5.95 -24.86
C GLU A 197 -10.62 -6.19 -23.42
N GLU A 198 -10.76 -7.45 -23.04
CA GLU A 198 -11.17 -7.85 -21.69
C GLU A 198 -10.14 -7.44 -20.62
N THR A 199 -8.85 -7.62 -20.92
CA THR A 199 -7.74 -7.20 -20.07
C THR A 199 -7.67 -5.68 -20.00
N CYS A 200 -7.81 -5.00 -21.13
CA CYS A 200 -7.82 -3.54 -21.18
C CYS A 200 -8.94 -2.96 -20.32
N LEU A 201 -10.15 -3.49 -20.44
CA LEU A 201 -11.29 -3.06 -19.64
C LEU A 201 -11.09 -3.36 -18.16
N SER A 202 -10.51 -4.51 -17.82
CA SER A 202 -10.16 -4.87 -16.43
C SER A 202 -9.15 -3.89 -15.84
N ALA A 203 -8.10 -3.54 -16.60
CA ALA A 203 -7.11 -2.57 -16.19
C ALA A 203 -7.73 -1.18 -16.02
N PHE A 204 -8.58 -0.74 -16.95
CA PHE A 204 -9.33 0.52 -16.84
C PHE A 204 -10.15 0.56 -15.56
N ARG A 205 -11.02 -0.44 -15.32
CA ARG A 205 -11.93 -0.46 -14.16
C ARG A 205 -11.17 -0.39 -12.83
N VAL A 206 -10.06 -1.13 -12.71
CA VAL A 206 -9.21 -1.10 -11.52
C VAL A 206 -8.48 0.24 -11.37
N LEU A 207 -7.98 0.80 -12.47
CA LEU A 207 -7.30 2.10 -12.44
C LEU A 207 -8.27 3.24 -12.12
N ALA A 208 -9.42 3.29 -12.76
CA ALA A 208 -10.48 4.27 -12.57
C ALA A 208 -11.22 4.12 -11.23
N ARG A 209 -11.08 2.94 -10.60
CA ARG A 209 -11.81 2.54 -9.39
C ARG A 209 -13.32 2.60 -9.59
N ALA A 210 -13.79 2.11 -10.73
CA ALA A 210 -15.23 2.00 -10.98
C ALA A 210 -15.87 1.12 -9.89
N GLU A 211 -16.80 1.68 -9.12
CA GLU A 211 -17.43 1.00 -7.97
C GLU A 211 -18.32 -0.17 -8.40
N SER A 212 -18.81 -0.13 -9.63
CA SER A 212 -19.56 -1.22 -10.26
C SER A 212 -18.93 -1.61 -11.60
N ALA A 213 -19.11 -2.88 -11.96
CA ALA A 213 -18.77 -3.35 -13.29
C ALA A 213 -19.72 -2.81 -14.36
N ASP A 214 -20.93 -2.42 -13.97
CA ASP A 214 -22.03 -2.18 -14.90
C ASP A 214 -22.02 -0.79 -15.55
N ASP A 215 -21.14 0.13 -15.13
CA ASP A 215 -21.11 1.48 -15.73
C ASP A 215 -19.69 2.09 -15.78
N PRO A 216 -18.81 1.59 -16.66
CA PRO A 216 -17.59 2.32 -16.97
C PRO A 216 -17.97 3.61 -17.71
N ASP A 217 -17.48 4.76 -17.24
CA ASP A 217 -17.57 6.01 -18.01
C ASP A 217 -16.94 5.78 -19.39
N LEU A 218 -17.80 5.61 -20.40
CA LEU A 218 -17.40 5.24 -21.75
C LEU A 218 -16.48 6.30 -22.37
N SER A 219 -16.60 7.56 -21.94
CA SER A 219 -15.74 8.65 -22.42
C SER A 219 -14.33 8.52 -21.84
N GLU A 220 -14.20 8.21 -20.55
CA GLU A 220 -12.91 7.93 -19.92
C GLU A 220 -12.28 6.64 -20.47
N TYR A 221 -13.09 5.61 -20.74
CA TYR A 221 -12.60 4.37 -21.33
C TYR A 221 -12.07 4.57 -22.75
N ALA A 222 -12.79 5.30 -23.60
CA ALA A 222 -12.33 5.62 -24.95
C ALA A 222 -10.98 6.36 -24.92
N LYS A 223 -10.86 7.37 -24.04
CA LYS A 223 -9.61 8.10 -23.81
C LYS A 223 -8.49 7.19 -23.30
N PHE A 224 -8.79 6.29 -22.37
CA PHE A 224 -7.85 5.30 -21.86
C PHE A 224 -7.35 4.37 -22.97
N ARG A 225 -8.23 3.91 -23.86
CA ARG A 225 -7.86 3.09 -25.03
C ARG A 225 -6.93 3.82 -25.97
N GLU A 226 -7.22 5.07 -26.31
CA GLU A 226 -6.34 5.91 -27.14
C GLU A 226 -4.96 6.09 -26.50
N LEU A 227 -4.91 6.28 -25.18
CA LEU A 227 -3.65 6.44 -24.47
C LEU A 227 -2.82 5.17 -24.47
N ILE A 228 -3.43 3.99 -24.34
CA ILE A 228 -2.72 2.71 -24.32
C ILE A 228 -2.06 2.38 -25.66
N THR A 229 -2.68 2.72 -26.79
CA THR A 229 -2.11 2.37 -28.12
C THR A 229 -0.79 3.08 -28.43
N VAL A 230 -0.49 4.17 -27.72
CA VAL A 230 0.75 4.93 -27.87
C VAL A 230 1.75 4.70 -26.73
N LEU A 231 1.41 3.87 -25.73
CA LEU A 231 2.37 3.46 -24.69
C LEU A 231 3.38 2.45 -25.24
N PRO A 232 4.60 2.40 -24.67
CA PRO A 232 5.53 1.32 -25.00
C PRO A 232 4.91 -0.04 -24.65
N LEU A 233 5.34 -1.11 -25.32
CA LEU A 233 4.87 -2.47 -25.01
C LEU A 233 5.14 -2.88 -23.54
N CYS A 234 6.21 -2.35 -22.96
CA CYS A 234 6.54 -2.54 -21.56
C CYS A 234 6.80 -1.18 -20.91
N GLY A 235 6.05 -0.91 -19.84
CA GLY A 235 6.13 0.32 -19.07
C GLY A 235 6.83 0.15 -17.73
N LYS A 236 7.27 1.26 -17.15
CA LYS A 236 7.87 1.31 -15.82
C LYS A 236 6.82 1.33 -14.71
N ARG A 237 6.86 0.33 -13.82
CA ARG A 237 6.07 0.27 -12.58
C ARG A 237 6.94 0.67 -11.39
N GLU A 238 6.99 1.96 -11.06
CA GLU A 238 7.79 2.46 -9.93
C GLU A 238 6.92 2.66 -8.68
N ASN A 239 7.14 1.82 -7.67
CA ASN A 239 6.58 2.01 -6.34
C ASN A 239 7.55 2.80 -5.47
N GLY A 240 7.02 3.49 -4.46
CA GLY A 240 7.82 3.95 -3.34
C GLY A 240 7.27 3.40 -2.04
N THR A 241 8.18 3.04 -1.14
CA THR A 241 7.87 2.70 0.25
C THR A 241 8.32 3.85 1.13
N ILE A 242 7.36 4.51 1.76
CA ILE A 242 7.58 5.48 2.83
C ILE A 242 8.00 4.68 4.06
N ILE A 243 9.13 5.04 4.64
CA ILE A 243 9.66 4.48 5.86
C ILE A 243 9.66 5.60 6.90
N SER A 244 8.82 5.47 7.92
CA SER A 244 8.67 6.47 8.97
C SER A 244 8.94 5.85 10.32
N TRP A 245 9.90 6.40 11.07
CA TRP A 245 10.25 5.92 12.41
C TRP A 245 10.66 7.06 13.33
N TRP A 246 10.55 6.80 14.63
CA TRP A 246 10.95 7.75 15.67
C TRP A 246 12.46 7.72 15.88
N ASP A 247 13.14 8.85 15.61
CA ASP A 247 14.57 8.98 15.88
C ASP A 247 14.80 9.32 17.37
N ARG A 248 15.31 8.34 18.13
CA ARG A 248 15.67 8.50 19.55
C ARG A 248 16.61 9.69 19.78
N LYS A 249 17.46 10.05 18.82
CA LYS A 249 18.45 11.13 18.98
C LYS A 249 17.84 12.52 18.97
N ARG A 250 16.66 12.71 18.37
CA ARG A 250 15.99 14.02 18.29
C ARG A 250 15.15 14.35 19.52
N GLY A 251 14.74 13.35 20.30
CA GLY A 251 13.92 13.53 21.52
C GLY A 251 14.70 13.98 22.77
N GLY A 252 16.02 14.14 22.69
CA GLY A 252 16.90 14.35 23.85
C GLY A 252 16.99 15.77 24.41
N ASN A 253 16.36 16.79 23.81
CA ASN A 253 16.64 18.21 24.15
C ASN A 253 15.46 19.07 24.65
N CYS A 254 14.26 18.53 24.90
CA CYS A 254 13.09 19.39 25.17
C CYS A 254 12.39 19.25 26.53
N ILE A 255 12.96 18.59 27.53
CA ILE A 255 12.44 18.71 28.90
C ILE A 255 13.62 18.80 29.88
N SER A 256 14.10 20.02 30.12
CA SER A 256 14.71 20.32 31.42
C SER A 256 13.62 20.16 32.47
N PRO A 257 13.80 19.31 33.50
CA PRO A 257 12.84 19.26 34.60
C PRO A 257 12.84 20.65 35.26
N MET A 258 11.71 21.36 35.16
CA MET A 258 11.45 22.48 36.07
C MET A 258 11.48 21.91 37.49
N ARG A 259 12.50 22.29 38.26
CA ARG A 259 12.54 22.15 39.70
C ARG A 259 11.71 23.23 40.35
#